data_AF-A0A2G5CHN0-F1
#
_entry.id   AF-A0A2G5CHN0-F1
#
_cell.length_a   1.000
_cell.length_b   1.000
_cell.length_c   1.000
_cell.angle_alpha   90.00
_cell.angle_beta   90.00
_cell.angle_gamma   90.00
#
_symmetry.space_group_name_H-M   'P 1'
#
loop_
_entity.id
_entity.type
_entity.pdbx_description
1 polymer ?
#
loop_
_entity_poly.entity_id
_entity_poly.type
_entity_poly.pdbx_seq_one_letter_code
_entity_poly.pdbx_strand_id
1 'polypeptide(L)'
;MRRREEGEGEGESRSESENYIKEIETTAETLDEAVIFHVIKEIVGFVLYMHQQIPSLLQDLNQEFDELQTGRKDLELVLTQTEVKASSRRKHIGRMREVKQGIKRLEKLMSSVSVLQTAIQLMLHEIHSIQGVMLVLGSSPVRPQHVYEMLFSHGRVVSDHGKENTKSKVAEALSRKAIRALISSGAGSVSYAGEILL
;
A
#
# COMPACT_ATOMS: atom_id res chain seq x y z
N MET A 1 -39.66 18.49 -55.20
CA MET A 1 -40.02 18.69 -53.78
C MET A 1 -38.89 18.16 -52.92
N ARG A 2 -38.29 19.03 -52.12
CA ARG A 2 -37.25 18.72 -51.13
C ARG A 2 -37.91 18.17 -49.85
N ARG A 3 -37.28 17.20 -49.19
CA ARG A 3 -36.79 17.38 -47.82
C ARG A 3 -35.76 16.30 -47.47
N ARG A 4 -34.57 16.78 -47.10
CA ARG A 4 -33.57 16.07 -46.29
C ARG A 4 -34.08 16.06 -44.85
N GLU A 5 -33.77 15.01 -44.11
CA GLU A 5 -33.63 15.09 -42.66
C GLU A 5 -32.19 14.69 -42.33
N GLU A 6 -31.50 15.62 -41.68
CA GLU A 6 -30.16 15.55 -41.10
C GLU A 6 -30.34 15.48 -39.57
N GLY A 7 -29.39 14.85 -38.88
CA GLY A 7 -29.21 14.94 -37.42
C GLY A 7 -30.15 14.04 -36.62
N GLU A 8 -29.77 13.39 -35.52
CA GLU A 8 -28.79 13.79 -34.52
C GLU A 8 -28.07 12.56 -33.96
N GLY A 9 -26.77 12.69 -33.72
CA GLY A 9 -26.04 11.82 -32.83
C GLY A 9 -26.13 12.39 -31.42
N GLU A 10 -26.51 11.56 -30.46
CA GLU A 10 -26.22 11.70 -29.04
C GLU A 10 -25.94 10.27 -28.56
N GLY A 11 -24.83 9.95 -27.93
CA GLY A 11 -24.10 10.76 -26.99
C GLY A 11 -24.02 9.95 -25.71
N GLU A 12 -22.81 9.52 -25.38
CA GLU A 12 -22.39 9.19 -24.01
C GLU A 12 -23.23 8.14 -23.27
N SER A 13 -22.82 6.88 -23.41
CA SER A 13 -22.85 5.97 -22.26
C SER A 13 -21.83 6.49 -21.24
N ARG A 14 -22.21 7.54 -20.52
CA ARG A 14 -21.58 7.97 -19.28
C ARG A 14 -21.66 6.77 -18.35
N SER A 15 -20.58 6.02 -18.25
CA SER A 15 -20.45 4.95 -17.27
C SER A 15 -20.74 5.56 -15.90
N GLU A 16 -21.93 5.27 -15.39
CA GLU A 16 -22.27 5.56 -14.01
C GLU A 16 -21.16 4.92 -13.19
N SER A 17 -20.38 5.73 -12.49
CA SER A 17 -19.41 5.25 -11.53
C SER A 17 -20.21 4.55 -10.44
N GLU A 18 -20.43 3.25 -10.60
CA GLU A 18 -21.10 2.40 -9.62
C GLU A 18 -20.27 2.48 -8.34
N ASN A 19 -20.79 3.20 -7.35
CA ASN A 19 -20.21 3.24 -6.02
C ASN A 19 -20.39 1.85 -5.41
N TYR A 20 -19.34 1.03 -5.47
CA TYR A 20 -19.33 -0.28 -4.84
C TYR A 20 -19.08 -0.12 -3.34
N ILE A 21 -20.11 -0.35 -2.54
CA ILE A 21 -20.03 -0.34 -1.08
C ILE A 21 -20.11 -1.78 -0.58
N LYS A 22 -19.13 -2.18 0.25
CA LYS A 22 -19.13 -3.49 0.90
C LYS A 22 -18.89 -3.37 2.39
N GLU A 23 -19.87 -3.82 3.17
CA GLU A 23 -19.73 -3.96 4.61
C GLU A 23 -18.95 -5.23 4.96
N ILE A 24 -18.04 -5.10 5.94
CA ILE A 24 -17.19 -6.20 6.41
C ILE A 24 -17.45 -6.39 7.90
N GLU A 25 -18.15 -7.47 8.21
CA GLU A 25 -18.45 -7.82 9.59
C GLU A 25 -17.23 -8.40 10.31
N THR A 26 -17.07 -7.99 11.57
CA THR A 26 -16.08 -8.50 12.52
C THR A 26 -16.77 -9.03 13.76
N THR A 27 -16.23 -10.09 14.34
CA THR A 27 -16.67 -10.61 15.64
C THR A 27 -16.04 -9.87 16.81
N ALA A 28 -15.12 -8.93 16.54
CA ALA A 28 -14.52 -8.09 17.56
C ALA A 28 -15.51 -6.99 17.98
N GLU A 29 -15.77 -6.90 19.27
CA GLU A 29 -16.69 -5.89 19.84
C GLU A 29 -16.16 -4.46 19.67
N THR A 30 -14.84 -4.29 19.56
CA THR A 30 -14.16 -3.01 19.38
C THR A 30 -12.94 -3.15 18.47
N LEU A 31 -12.57 -2.06 17.78
CA LEU A 31 -11.34 -1.97 17.00
C LEU A 31 -10.39 -1.00 17.68
N ASP A 32 -9.21 -1.50 18.04
CA ASP A 32 -8.12 -0.70 18.59
C ASP A 32 -7.36 0.03 17.46
N GLU A 33 -6.67 1.12 17.80
CA GLU A 33 -5.85 1.93 16.91
C GLU A 33 -4.87 1.07 16.10
N ALA A 34 -4.19 0.12 16.77
CA ALA A 34 -3.24 -0.76 16.11
C ALA A 34 -3.89 -1.67 15.04
N VAL A 35 -5.13 -2.09 15.27
CA VAL A 35 -5.90 -2.92 14.31
C VAL A 35 -6.29 -2.06 13.11
N ILE A 36 -6.81 -0.85 13.35
CA ILE A 36 -7.20 0.09 12.29
C ILE A 36 -5.98 0.46 11.44
N PHE A 37 -4.85 0.80 12.08
CA PHE A 37 -3.60 1.10 11.40
C PHE A 37 -3.15 -0.04 10.47
N HIS A 38 -3.16 -1.28 10.99
CA HIS A 38 -2.74 -2.44 10.21
C HIS A 38 -3.67 -2.67 9.01
N VAL A 39 -4.99 -2.56 9.19
CA VAL A 39 -5.97 -2.70 8.10
C VAL A 39 -5.76 -1.63 7.03
N ILE A 40 -5.60 -0.37 7.41
CA ILE A 40 -5.31 0.73 6.48
C ILE A 40 -4.01 0.45 5.73
N LYS A 41 -2.93 0.08 6.43
CA LYS A 41 -1.62 -0.21 5.82
C LYS A 41 -1.72 -1.30 4.75
N GLU A 42 -2.39 -2.41 5.06
CA GLU A 42 -2.54 -3.54 4.12
C GLU A 42 -3.42 -3.16 2.92
N ILE A 43 -4.53 -2.45 3.14
CA ILE A 43 -5.41 -2.00 2.05
C ILE A 43 -4.68 -1.00 1.15
N VAL A 44 -4.01 0.01 1.71
CA VAL A 44 -3.24 0.99 0.94
C VAL A 44 -2.13 0.30 0.15
N GLY A 45 -1.38 -0.62 0.78
CA GLY A 45 -0.34 -1.40 0.10
C GLY A 45 -0.89 -2.22 -1.07
N PHE A 46 -2.03 -2.88 -0.87
CA PHE A 46 -2.71 -3.63 -1.92
C PHE A 46 -3.17 -2.72 -3.06
N VAL A 47 -3.86 -1.61 -2.75
CA VAL A 47 -4.37 -0.67 -3.76
C VAL A 47 -3.22 -0.07 -4.57
N LEU A 48 -2.12 0.36 -3.93
CA LEU A 48 -0.94 0.88 -4.63
C LEU A 48 -0.31 -0.16 -5.56
N TYR A 49 -0.26 -1.42 -5.14
CA TYR A 49 0.22 -2.51 -5.99
C TYR A 49 -0.71 -2.76 -7.18
N MET A 50 -2.02 -2.84 -6.95
CA MET A 50 -3.02 -3.05 -8.02
C MET A 50 -3.00 -1.93 -9.07
N HIS A 51 -2.78 -0.68 -8.65
CA HIS A 51 -2.63 0.48 -9.55
C HIS A 51 -1.20 0.69 -10.06
N GLN A 52 -0.30 -0.29 -9.89
CA GLN A 52 1.09 -0.26 -10.36
C GLN A 52 1.89 0.96 -9.86
N GLN A 53 1.51 1.53 -8.72
CA GLN A 53 2.25 2.63 -8.07
C GLN A 53 3.49 2.12 -7.34
N ILE A 54 3.51 0.83 -7.00
CA ILE A 54 4.66 0.13 -6.43
C ILE A 54 4.95 -1.17 -7.21
N PRO A 55 6.21 -1.61 -7.28
CA PRO A 55 6.61 -2.70 -8.17
C PRO A 55 6.25 -4.11 -7.68
N SER A 56 5.97 -4.28 -6.39
CA SER A 56 5.56 -5.54 -5.78
C SER A 56 4.76 -5.27 -4.50
N LEU A 57 4.25 -6.32 -3.86
CA LEU A 57 3.52 -6.19 -2.61
C LEU A 57 4.41 -5.55 -1.55
N LEU A 58 3.80 -4.71 -0.70
CA LEU A 58 4.54 -3.96 0.31
C LEU A 58 5.31 -4.87 1.27
N GLN A 59 4.79 -6.06 1.55
CA GLN A 59 5.45 -7.06 2.40
C GLN A 59 6.76 -7.55 1.77
N ASP A 60 6.73 -7.90 0.48
CA ASP A 60 7.92 -8.34 -0.26
C ASP A 60 8.97 -7.23 -0.35
N LEU A 61 8.54 -5.99 -0.55
CA LEU A 61 9.44 -4.82 -0.58
C LEU A 61 10.14 -4.57 0.75
N ASN A 62 9.40 -4.68 1.87
CA ASN A 62 10.01 -4.57 3.19
C ASN A 62 11.05 -5.67 3.40
N GLN A 63 10.69 -6.92 3.05
CA GLN A 63 11.59 -8.07 3.19
C GLN A 63 12.87 -7.90 2.35
N GLU A 64 12.73 -7.54 1.06
CA GLU A 64 13.88 -7.30 0.17
C GLU A 64 14.78 -6.18 0.72
N PHE A 65 14.17 -5.09 1.19
CA PHE A 65 14.94 -3.97 1.74
C PHE A 65 15.67 -4.34 3.03
N ASP A 66 15.04 -5.08 3.93
CA ASP A 66 15.64 -5.55 5.19
C ASP A 66 16.78 -6.54 4.94
N GLU A 67 16.62 -7.45 3.97
CA GLU A 67 17.69 -8.36 3.53
C GLU A 67 18.89 -7.60 2.95
N LEU A 68 18.65 -6.58 2.15
CA LEU A 68 19.70 -5.72 1.61
C LEU A 68 20.44 -4.95 2.71
N GLN A 69 19.70 -4.37 3.67
CA GLN A 69 20.29 -3.66 4.81
C GLN A 69 21.10 -4.59 5.71
N THR A 70 20.59 -5.79 5.98
CA THR A 70 21.29 -6.82 6.75
C THR A 70 22.55 -7.28 6.02
N GLY A 71 22.42 -7.63 4.74
CA GLY A 71 23.53 -8.04 3.89
C GLY A 71 24.61 -6.95 3.76
N ARG A 72 24.24 -5.67 3.78
CA ARG A 72 25.19 -4.56 3.84
C ARG A 72 25.97 -4.58 5.15
N LYS A 73 25.29 -4.67 6.30
CA LYS A 73 25.93 -4.70 7.63
C LYS A 73 26.88 -5.89 7.74
N ASP A 74 26.46 -7.06 7.28
CA ASP A 74 27.30 -8.28 7.31
C ASP A 74 28.55 -8.12 6.44
N LEU A 75 28.41 -7.56 5.23
CA LEU A 75 29.55 -7.31 4.35
C LEU A 75 30.49 -6.23 4.89
N GLU A 76 29.96 -5.20 5.58
CA GLU A 76 30.78 -4.19 6.27
C GLU A 76 31.61 -4.84 7.38
N LEU A 77 31.00 -5.69 8.22
CA LEU A 77 31.71 -6.45 9.26
C LEU A 77 32.83 -7.30 8.68
N VAL A 78 32.55 -8.10 7.64
CA VAL A 78 33.58 -8.94 6.99
C VAL A 78 34.71 -8.10 6.41
N LEU A 79 34.41 -6.96 5.79
CA LEU A 79 35.44 -6.09 5.20
C LEU A 79 36.32 -5.39 6.25
N THR A 80 35.82 -5.20 7.47
CA THR A 80 36.60 -4.66 8.59
C THR A 80 37.49 -5.70 9.28
N GLN A 81 37.30 -7.00 9.00
CA GLN A 81 38.15 -8.06 9.54
C GLN A 81 39.53 -8.04 8.86
N THR A 82 40.59 -8.01 9.67
CA THR A 82 41.99 -7.87 9.24
C THR A 82 42.52 -9.05 8.42
N GLU A 83 41.86 -10.22 8.45
CA GLU A 83 42.35 -11.48 7.88
C GLU A 83 41.65 -11.94 6.58
N VAL A 84 41.01 -11.05 5.83
CA VAL A 84 40.36 -11.45 4.57
C VAL A 84 41.37 -11.54 3.43
N LYS A 85 41.56 -12.74 2.85
CA LYS A 85 42.36 -12.98 1.63
C LYS A 85 42.00 -11.98 0.52
N ALA A 86 42.99 -11.45 -0.20
CA ALA A 86 42.80 -10.40 -1.20
C ALA A 86 41.80 -10.74 -2.33
N SER A 87 41.68 -12.01 -2.73
CA SER A 87 40.66 -12.48 -3.68
C SER A 87 39.25 -12.43 -3.09
N SER A 88 39.07 -12.90 -1.85
CA SER A 88 37.81 -12.80 -1.12
C SER A 88 37.41 -11.33 -0.92
N ARG A 89 38.36 -10.46 -0.57
CA ARG A 89 38.12 -9.02 -0.39
C ARG A 89 37.57 -8.36 -1.66
N ARG A 90 38.13 -8.67 -2.83
CA ARG A 90 37.60 -8.20 -4.13
C ARG A 90 36.17 -8.68 -4.39
N LYS A 91 35.87 -9.95 -4.08
CA LYS A 91 34.52 -10.51 -4.21
C LYS A 91 33.52 -9.80 -3.27
N HIS A 92 33.91 -9.54 -2.02
CA HIS A 92 33.07 -8.82 -1.06
C HIS A 92 32.82 -7.36 -1.48
N ILE A 93 33.82 -6.67 -2.05
CA ILE A 93 33.65 -5.32 -2.60
C ILE A 93 32.65 -5.32 -3.78
N GLY A 94 32.73 -6.31 -4.67
CA GLY A 94 31.77 -6.46 -5.77
C GLY A 94 30.33 -6.62 -5.25
N ARG A 95 30.12 -7.57 -4.33
CA ARG A 95 28.80 -7.77 -3.68
C ARG A 95 28.32 -6.54 -2.94
N MET A 96 29.21 -5.82 -2.26
CA MET A 96 28.89 -4.56 -1.58
C MET A 96 28.34 -3.50 -2.55
N ARG A 97 28.88 -3.43 -3.76
CA ARG A 97 28.39 -2.52 -4.81
C ARG A 97 26.97 -2.89 -5.24
N GLU A 98 26.70 -4.18 -5.45
CA GLU A 98 25.37 -4.68 -5.83
C GLU A 98 24.35 -4.38 -4.73
N VAL A 99 24.67 -4.68 -3.47
CA VAL A 99 23.80 -4.41 -2.32
C VAL A 99 23.50 -2.91 -2.19
N LYS A 100 24.52 -2.05 -2.29
CA LYS A 100 24.33 -0.59 -2.25
C LYS A 100 23.44 -0.09 -3.38
N GLN A 101 23.57 -0.67 -4.58
CA GLN A 101 22.72 -0.32 -5.70
C GLN A 101 21.27 -0.76 -5.48
N GLY A 102 21.04 -1.95 -4.92
CA GLY A 102 19.72 -2.42 -4.52
C GLY A 102 19.06 -1.52 -3.49
N ILE A 103 19.79 -1.15 -2.42
CA ILE A 103 19.30 -0.20 -1.41
C ILE A 103 18.91 1.11 -2.07
N LYS A 104 19.81 1.71 -2.87
CA LYS A 104 19.54 2.99 -3.53
C LYS A 104 18.30 2.96 -4.43
N ARG A 105 18.03 1.81 -5.07
CA ARG A 105 16.84 1.62 -5.91
C ARG A 105 15.54 1.70 -5.10
N LEU A 106 15.51 1.13 -3.90
CA LEU A 106 14.31 1.05 -3.05
C LEU A 106 14.23 2.19 -2.02
N GLU A 107 15.34 2.83 -1.67
CA GLU A 107 15.46 3.77 -0.56
C GLU A 107 14.42 4.89 -0.58
N LYS A 108 14.22 5.55 -1.74
CA LYS A 108 13.23 6.63 -1.86
C LYS A 108 11.80 6.13 -1.63
N LEU A 109 11.47 4.95 -2.17
CA LEU A 109 10.16 4.34 -2.01
C LEU A 109 9.94 3.96 -0.55
N MET A 110 10.88 3.23 0.06
CA MET A 110 10.76 2.78 1.45
C MET A 110 10.73 3.95 2.43
N SER A 111 11.48 5.02 2.17
CA SER A 111 11.39 6.26 2.93
C SER A 111 10.00 6.90 2.83
N SER A 112 9.44 6.99 1.62
CA SER A 112 8.09 7.55 1.41
C SER A 112 7.01 6.71 2.10
N VAL A 113 7.12 5.39 2.02
CA VAL A 113 6.25 4.43 2.74
C VAL A 113 6.34 4.64 4.25
N SER A 114 7.55 4.78 4.79
CA SER A 114 7.76 4.98 6.22
C SER A 114 7.16 6.30 6.70
N VAL A 115 7.33 7.38 5.92
CA VAL A 115 6.70 8.69 6.21
C VAL A 115 5.18 8.57 6.19
N LEU A 116 4.60 7.90 5.18
CA LEU A 116 3.16 7.68 5.10
C LEU A 116 2.63 6.88 6.29
N GLN A 117 3.29 5.77 6.64
CA GLN A 117 2.92 4.96 7.80
C GLN A 117 2.96 5.76 9.09
N THR A 118 4.03 6.55 9.29
CA THR A 118 4.17 7.42 10.45
C THR A 118 3.06 8.46 10.50
N ALA A 119 2.72 9.09 9.38
CA ALA A 119 1.65 10.07 9.31
C ALA A 119 0.28 9.46 9.67
N ILE A 120 0.00 8.24 9.20
CA ILE A 120 -1.24 7.52 9.54
C ILE A 120 -1.27 7.17 11.04
N GLN A 121 -0.15 6.71 11.60
CA GLN A 121 -0.06 6.44 13.05
C GLN A 121 -0.29 7.70 13.88
N LEU A 122 0.34 8.82 13.53
CA LEU A 122 0.15 10.10 14.23
C LEU A 122 -1.31 10.56 14.14
N MET A 123 -1.93 10.47 12.97
CA MET A 123 -3.34 10.81 12.77
C MET A 123 -4.26 9.96 13.66
N LEU A 124 -4.02 8.65 13.74
CA LEU A 124 -4.81 7.74 14.57
C LEU A 124 -4.63 8.02 16.07
N HIS A 125 -3.43 8.39 16.48
CA HIS A 125 -3.12 8.69 17.87
C HIS A 125 -3.77 10.01 18.33
N GLU A 126 -3.80 11.02 17.45
CA GLU A 126 -4.36 12.34 17.77
C GLU A 126 -5.90 12.35 17.67
N ILE A 127 -6.48 11.64 16.70
CA ILE A 127 -7.92 11.66 16.43
C ILE A 127 -8.59 10.42 17.04
N HIS A 128 -9.17 10.61 18.22
CA HIS A 128 -9.76 9.56 19.05
C HIS A 128 -11.06 8.92 18.48
N SER A 129 -11.53 9.38 17.31
CA SER A 129 -12.81 8.96 16.71
C SER A 129 -12.82 9.03 15.18
N ILE A 130 -11.76 8.54 14.53
CA ILE A 130 -11.72 8.44 13.06
C ILE A 130 -12.93 7.65 12.55
N GLN A 131 -13.76 8.32 11.75
CA GLN A 131 -14.96 7.74 11.13
C GLN A 131 -14.62 7.02 9.84
N GLY A 132 -13.57 7.47 9.16
CA GLY A 132 -13.10 6.85 7.93
C GLY A 132 -11.82 7.47 7.39
N VAL A 133 -11.23 6.77 6.42
CA VAL A 133 -10.02 7.16 5.71
C VAL A 133 -10.28 7.02 4.23
N MET A 134 -9.96 8.07 3.47
CA MET A 134 -10.11 8.10 2.03
C MET A 134 -8.74 8.10 1.35
N LEU A 135 -8.51 7.13 0.47
CA LEU A 135 -7.35 7.07 -0.41
C LEU A 135 -7.77 7.54 -1.81
N VAL A 136 -7.15 8.63 -2.26
CA VAL A 136 -7.40 9.21 -3.57
C VAL A 136 -6.19 8.98 -4.47
N LEU A 137 -6.41 8.36 -5.63
CA LEU A 137 -5.40 8.16 -6.66
C LEU A 137 -5.79 8.96 -7.91
N GLY A 138 -4.85 9.73 -8.44
CA GLY A 138 -5.04 10.54 -9.64
C GLY A 138 -4.01 11.66 -9.76
N SER A 139 -4.18 12.51 -10.75
CA SER A 139 -3.28 13.65 -11.01
C SER A 139 -3.41 14.76 -9.97
N SER A 140 -4.58 14.87 -9.32
CA SER A 140 -4.86 15.85 -8.28
C SER A 140 -6.04 15.38 -7.41
N PRO A 141 -6.12 15.79 -6.15
CA PRO A 141 -7.32 15.59 -5.34
C PRO A 141 -8.60 16.17 -5.97
N VAL A 142 -8.47 17.19 -6.82
CA VAL A 142 -9.60 17.82 -7.55
C VAL A 142 -10.03 16.99 -8.76
N ARG A 143 -9.15 16.10 -9.26
CA ARG A 143 -9.38 15.24 -10.42
C ARG A 143 -8.97 13.79 -10.10
N PRO A 144 -9.68 13.15 -9.15
CA PRO A 144 -9.38 11.77 -8.79
C PRO A 144 -9.70 10.83 -9.96
N GLN A 145 -8.86 9.83 -10.15
CA GLN A 145 -9.11 8.70 -11.06
C GLN A 145 -9.74 7.53 -10.31
N HIS A 146 -9.28 7.28 -9.08
CA HIS A 146 -9.82 6.26 -8.19
C HIS A 146 -9.93 6.79 -6.77
N VAL A 147 -11.03 6.47 -6.10
CA VAL A 147 -11.28 6.84 -4.71
C VAL A 147 -11.66 5.59 -3.94
N TYR A 148 -10.93 5.31 -2.88
CA TYR A 148 -11.18 4.20 -1.97
C TYR A 148 -11.50 4.77 -0.59
N GLU A 149 -12.69 4.47 -0.10
CA GLU A 149 -13.11 4.92 1.23
C GLU A 149 -13.20 3.72 2.17
N MET A 150 -12.59 3.87 3.35
CA MET A 150 -12.64 2.92 4.45
C MET A 150 -13.41 3.57 5.58
N LEU A 151 -14.56 3.03 5.95
CA LEU A 151 -15.38 3.52 7.05
C LEU A 151 -15.22 2.60 8.27
N PHE A 152 -15.00 3.20 9.43
CA PHE A 152 -14.88 2.50 10.70
C PHE A 152 -16.04 2.91 11.59
N SER A 153 -17.02 2.01 11.75
CA SER A 153 -18.09 2.20 12.72
C SER A 153 -17.51 2.11 14.13
N HIS A 154 -17.71 3.16 14.93
CA HIS A 154 -17.10 3.33 16.25
C HIS A 154 -17.52 2.25 17.25
N GLY A 155 -16.77 1.15 17.31
CA GLY A 155 -16.62 0.39 18.55
C GLY A 155 -15.75 1.21 19.53
N ARG A 156 -16.10 1.24 20.82
CA ARG A 156 -15.34 1.97 21.86
C ARG A 156 -13.83 1.67 21.73
N VAL A 157 -13.00 2.67 21.45
CA VAL A 157 -11.54 2.49 21.46
C VAL A 157 -11.11 2.28 22.91
N VAL A 158 -10.88 1.02 23.31
CA VAL A 158 -10.32 0.69 24.62
C VAL A 158 -8.86 0.37 24.39
N SER A 159 -7.97 1.18 24.98
CA SER A 159 -6.54 0.91 25.05
C SER A 159 -6.28 -0.29 25.98
N ASP A 160 -6.64 -1.50 25.56
CA ASP A 160 -6.32 -2.70 26.32
C ASP A 160 -4.89 -3.14 25.99
N HIS A 161 -3.95 -2.87 26.90
CA HIS A 161 -2.56 -3.28 26.78
C HIS A 161 -2.33 -4.80 27.01
N GLY A 162 -3.39 -5.62 27.04
CA GLY A 162 -3.31 -7.01 27.51
C GLY A 162 -3.02 -8.13 26.50
N LYS A 163 -3.25 -7.98 25.17
CA LYS A 163 -3.13 -9.12 24.22
C LYS A 163 -2.71 -8.72 22.79
N GLU A 164 -1.41 -8.57 22.57
CA GLU A 164 -0.84 -8.21 21.26
C GLU A 164 -1.10 -9.26 20.16
N ASN A 165 -1.10 -10.55 20.51
CA ASN A 165 -1.22 -11.66 19.56
C ASN A 165 -2.67 -11.83 19.00
N THR A 166 -3.70 -11.47 19.76
CA THR A 166 -5.09 -11.50 19.27
C THR A 166 -5.39 -10.32 18.36
N LYS A 167 -4.79 -9.15 18.62
CA LYS A 167 -4.95 -7.95 17.79
C LYS A 167 -4.42 -8.16 16.38
N SER A 168 -3.24 -8.78 16.25
CA SER A 168 -2.63 -9.12 14.97
C SER A 168 -3.53 -10.04 14.11
N LYS A 169 -4.11 -11.09 14.71
CA LYS A 169 -4.99 -12.04 13.98
C LYS A 169 -6.29 -11.40 13.49
N VAL A 170 -6.90 -10.53 14.30
CA VAL A 170 -8.11 -9.80 13.92
C VAL A 170 -7.81 -8.87 12.75
N ALA A 171 -6.73 -8.10 12.85
CA ALA A 171 -6.32 -7.19 11.81
C ALA A 171 -6.04 -7.93 10.48
N GLU A 172 -5.27 -9.02 10.53
CA GLU A 172 -4.95 -9.83 9.35
C GLU A 172 -6.21 -10.47 8.72
N ALA A 173 -7.15 -10.95 9.53
CA ALA A 173 -8.42 -11.49 9.06
C ALA A 173 -9.27 -10.42 8.36
N LEU A 174 -9.32 -9.21 8.93
CA LEU A 174 -10.04 -8.07 8.35
C LEU A 174 -9.38 -7.58 7.06
N SER A 175 -8.06 -7.41 7.04
CA SER A 175 -7.30 -7.06 5.84
C SER A 175 -7.60 -8.03 4.70
N ARG A 176 -7.58 -9.35 4.96
CA ARG A 176 -7.93 -10.36 3.94
C ARG A 176 -9.38 -10.27 3.47
N LYS A 177 -10.34 -10.02 4.37
CA LYS A 177 -11.74 -9.83 3.98
C LYS A 177 -11.89 -8.59 3.10
N ALA A 178 -11.25 -7.49 3.47
CA ALA A 178 -11.28 -6.24 2.71
C ALA A 178 -10.64 -6.37 1.33
N ILE A 179 -9.45 -6.95 1.26
CA ILE A 179 -8.76 -7.18 -0.03
C ILE A 179 -9.59 -8.10 -0.92
N ARG A 180 -10.19 -9.18 -0.39
CA ARG A 180 -11.09 -10.02 -1.18
C ARG A 180 -12.33 -9.28 -1.67
N ALA A 181 -12.93 -8.44 -0.84
CA ALA A 181 -14.05 -7.59 -1.25
C ALA A 181 -13.64 -6.65 -2.39
N LEU A 182 -12.46 -6.01 -2.30
CA LEU A 182 -11.92 -5.17 -3.37
C LEU A 182 -11.74 -5.98 -4.67
N ILE A 183 -11.14 -7.17 -4.60
CA ILE A 183 -10.97 -8.03 -5.78
C ILE A 183 -12.33 -8.42 -6.37
N SER A 184 -13.29 -8.84 -5.54
CA SER A 184 -14.64 -9.20 -5.98
C SER A 184 -15.43 -8.03 -6.57
N SER A 185 -15.09 -6.78 -6.19
CA SER A 185 -15.66 -5.56 -6.76
C SER A 185 -15.08 -5.19 -8.13
N GLY A 186 -14.05 -5.91 -8.59
CA GLY A 186 -13.34 -5.58 -9.83
C GLY A 186 -12.25 -4.53 -9.64
N ALA A 187 -11.77 -4.27 -8.41
CA ALA A 187 -10.62 -3.41 -8.20
C ALA A 187 -9.40 -3.96 -8.96
N GLY A 188 -8.81 -3.13 -9.83
CA GLY A 188 -7.71 -3.53 -10.71
C GLY A 188 -8.10 -4.31 -11.98
N SER A 189 -9.40 -4.41 -12.30
CA SER A 189 -9.87 -4.98 -13.59
C SER A 189 -9.67 -4.03 -14.78
N VAL A 190 -9.37 -2.76 -14.51
CA VAL A 190 -8.97 -1.79 -15.54
C VAL A 190 -7.64 -2.21 -16.13
N SER A 191 -7.66 -2.53 -17.43
CA SER A 191 -6.45 -2.71 -18.21
C SER A 191 -5.75 -1.36 -18.31
N TYR A 192 -4.74 -1.13 -17.47
CA TYR A 192 -3.82 -0.01 -17.62
C TYR A 192 -3.02 -0.22 -18.91
N ALA A 193 -3.55 0.27 -20.03
CA ALA A 193 -2.73 0.65 -21.16
C ALA A 193 -1.98 1.91 -20.72
N GLY A 194 -0.92 1.75 -19.93
CA GLY A 194 -0.05 2.86 -19.58
C GLY A 194 0.53 3.42 -20.89
N GLU A 195 0.19 4.66 -21.23
CA GLU A 195 0.99 5.42 -22.18
C GLU A 195 2.37 5.59 -21.56
N ILE A 196 3.35 4.86 -22.11
CA ILE A 196 4.76 5.19 -21.93
C ILE A 196 4.98 6.44 -22.80
N LEU A 197 4.84 7.62 -22.22
CA LEU A 197 5.45 8.82 -22.80
C LEU A 197 6.96 8.66 -22.65
N LEU A 198 7.61 8.19 -23.71
CA LEU A 198 9.05 8.27 -23.94
C LEU A 198 9.47 9.74 -24.15
#